data_AF-A0A8K0ETK5-F1
#
_entry.id   AF-A0A8K0ETK5-F1
#
_cell.length_a   1.000
_cell.length_b   1.000
_cell.length_c   1.000
_cell.angle_alpha   90.00
_cell.angle_beta   90.00
_cell.angle_gamma   90.00
#
_symmetry.space_group_name_H-M   'P 1'
#
loop_
_entity.id
_entity.type
_entity.pdbx_description
1 polymer ?
#
loop_
_entity_poly.entity_id
_entity_poly.type
_entity_poly.pdbx_seq_one_letter_code
_entity_poly.pdbx_strand_id
1 'polypeptide(L)'
;MGCSASMAGMGRAGQALPEPEAPPPVDPRLPLDARQKFHLEKSWKSVARNIDRAGMFMFLRLFRDCPEMKEKYPELRGMDDQEELRNSQFLQEHSQRVLDAFDHTIDSLDDVDYVIQLLKKIGQMHADLELKPDDMWKLEQPFLAAVAECLEDRYTPKFQEIYSKLITFIIEHVVNGFDPH
;
A
#
# COMPACT_ATOMS: atom_id res chain seq x y z
N MET A 1 44.21 47.09 35.82
CA MET A 1 44.75 47.51 34.51
C MET A 1 45.75 46.46 34.05
N GLY A 2 45.63 45.98 32.80
CA GLY A 2 46.61 45.13 32.09
C GLY A 2 46.54 43.64 32.43
N CYS A 3 46.03 42.75 31.56
CA CYS A 3 46.68 42.15 30.36
C CYS A 3 47.83 41.18 30.73
N SER A 4 48.03 40.00 30.15
CA SER A 4 47.30 39.22 29.14
C SER A 4 47.87 37.78 29.09
N ALA A 5 46.98 36.85 28.73
CA ALA A 5 47.12 35.64 27.91
C ALA A 5 48.33 34.68 28.05
N SER A 6 48.00 33.42 28.36
CA SER A 6 48.38 32.27 27.51
C SER A 6 47.56 31.04 27.87
N MET A 7 46.66 30.62 26.98
CA MET A 7 46.29 29.20 26.83
C MET A 7 46.11 28.94 25.33
N ALA A 8 46.93 28.02 24.83
CA ALA A 8 46.98 27.59 23.45
C ALA A 8 45.63 27.02 23.01
N GLY A 9 45.15 27.50 21.86
CA GLY A 9 44.01 26.91 21.17
C GLY A 9 44.39 25.55 20.58
N MET A 10 43.93 24.47 21.20
CA MET A 10 43.78 23.18 20.52
C MET A 10 42.45 23.20 19.77
N GLY A 11 42.48 23.69 18.54
CA GLY A 11 41.42 23.43 17.58
C GLY A 11 41.37 21.94 17.26
N ARG A 12 40.48 21.20 17.94
CA ARG A 12 40.02 19.90 17.45
C ARG A 12 39.19 20.19 16.21
N ALA A 13 39.81 20.07 15.04
CA ALA A 13 39.09 19.96 13.78
C ALA A 13 38.12 18.77 13.91
N GLY A 14 36.83 19.06 14.03
CA GLY A 14 35.79 18.05 13.94
C GLY A 14 35.87 17.44 12.56
N GLN A 15 36.26 16.17 12.49
CA GLN A 15 36.12 15.40 11.25
C GLN A 15 34.62 15.38 10.93
N ALA A 16 34.24 16.03 9.83
CA ALA A 16 32.91 15.87 9.27
C ALA A 16 32.73 14.37 9.01
N LEU A 17 31.69 13.78 9.58
CA LEU A 17 31.32 12.40 9.28
C LEU A 17 31.12 12.30 7.76
N PRO A 18 31.59 11.22 7.11
CA PRO A 18 31.37 11.02 5.69
C PRO A 18 29.87 11.11 5.41
N GLU A 19 29.50 11.84 4.36
CA GLU A 19 28.10 11.90 3.92
C GLU A 19 27.59 10.47 3.70
N PRO A 20 26.38 10.13 4.18
CA PRO A 20 25.82 8.82 3.96
C PRO A 20 25.78 8.52 2.46
N GLU A 21 26.28 7.35 2.05
CA GLU A 21 26.16 6.90 0.67
C GLU A 21 24.69 6.90 0.25
N ALA A 22 24.42 7.35 -0.98
CA ALA A 22 23.07 7.34 -1.53
C ALA A 22 22.54 5.89 -1.54
N PRO A 23 21.26 5.67 -1.19
CA PRO A 23 20.70 4.33 -1.21
C PRO A 23 20.82 3.73 -2.62
N PRO A 24 20.98 2.40 -2.71
CA PRO A 24 21.06 1.73 -4.00
C PRO A 24 19.80 2.06 -4.83
N PRO A 25 19.94 2.16 -6.17
CA PRO A 25 18.80 2.41 -7.03
C PRO A 25 17.81 1.24 -6.92
N VAL A 26 16.52 1.58 -6.87
CA VAL A 26 15.44 0.59 -6.96
C VAL A 26 15.33 0.06 -8.40
N ASP A 27 14.66 -1.08 -8.58
CA ASP A 27 14.30 -1.57 -9.90
C ASP A 27 13.49 -0.49 -10.67
N PRO A 28 13.85 -0.16 -11.92
CA PRO A 28 13.21 0.92 -12.68
C PRO A 28 11.74 0.65 -13.03
N ARG A 29 11.25 -0.59 -12.88
CA ARG A 29 9.83 -0.94 -13.07
C ARG A 29 8.97 -0.56 -11.86
N LEU A 30 9.57 -0.29 -10.70
CA LEU A 30 8.85 0.19 -9.53
C LEU A 30 8.56 1.69 -9.69
N PRO A 31 7.31 2.17 -9.48
CA PRO A 31 6.99 3.59 -9.63
C PRO A 31 7.43 4.46 -8.45
N LEU A 32 8.24 3.90 -7.53
CA LEU A 32 8.67 4.53 -6.28
C LEU A 32 10.18 4.62 -6.27
N ASP A 33 10.73 5.79 -5.93
CA ASP A 33 12.16 5.88 -5.61
C ASP A 33 12.50 5.19 -4.27
N ALA A 34 13.79 5.02 -3.98
CA ALA A 34 14.25 4.36 -2.74
C ALA A 34 13.70 5.00 -1.46
N ARG A 35 13.52 6.33 -1.45
CA ARG A 35 12.98 7.06 -0.29
C ARG A 35 11.47 6.86 -0.19
N GLN A 36 10.75 6.87 -1.30
CA GLN A 36 9.32 6.59 -1.37
C GLN A 36 9.03 5.16 -0.90
N LYS A 37 9.79 4.16 -1.38
CA LYS A 37 9.72 2.77 -0.92
C LYS A 37 9.95 2.65 0.59
N PHE A 38 11.01 3.25 1.11
CA PHE A 38 11.27 3.26 2.56
C PHE A 38 10.10 3.85 3.36
N HIS A 39 9.52 4.96 2.90
CA HIS A 39 8.37 5.58 3.58
C HIS A 39 7.11 4.73 3.48
N LEU A 40 6.87 4.09 2.33
CA LEU A 40 5.80 3.12 2.15
C LEU A 40 5.91 2.02 3.20
N GLU A 41 7.02 1.27 3.23
CA GLU A 41 7.23 0.15 4.16
C GLU A 41 7.08 0.58 5.62
N LYS A 42 7.62 1.74 6.00
CA LYS A 42 7.51 2.23 7.39
C LYS A 42 6.09 2.62 7.76
N SER A 43 5.36 3.28 6.87
CA SER A 43 3.98 3.70 7.13
C SER A 43 3.01 2.53 7.07
N TRP A 44 3.26 1.55 6.19
CA TRP A 44 2.42 0.37 6.01
C TRP A 44 2.32 -0.46 7.29
N LYS A 45 3.38 -0.51 8.11
CA LYS A 45 3.33 -1.15 9.45
C LYS A 45 2.22 -0.63 10.36
N SER A 46 1.69 0.57 10.15
CA SER A 46 0.51 1.04 10.87
C SER A 46 -0.79 0.46 10.31
N VAL A 47 -0.87 0.29 8.99
CA VAL A 47 -1.99 -0.34 8.30
C VAL A 47 -2.02 -1.84 8.63
N ALA A 48 -0.89 -2.54 8.50
CA ALA A 48 -0.75 -3.97 8.77
C ALA A 48 -1.11 -4.35 10.23
N ARG A 49 -0.89 -3.46 11.20
CA ARG A 49 -1.32 -3.67 12.59
C ARG A 49 -2.84 -3.62 12.79
N ASN A 50 -3.58 -3.07 11.83
CA ASN A 50 -5.02 -2.90 11.85
C ASN A 50 -5.65 -3.49 10.58
N ILE A 51 -5.03 -4.56 10.03
CA ILE A 51 -5.32 -5.07 8.69
C ILE A 51 -6.79 -5.46 8.51
N ASP A 52 -7.39 -6.08 9.53
CA ASP A 52 -8.81 -6.46 9.54
C ASP A 52 -9.73 -5.24 9.44
N ARG A 53 -9.44 -4.20 10.23
CA ARG A 53 -10.22 -2.95 10.20
C ARG A 53 -10.05 -2.22 8.87
N ALA A 54 -8.82 -2.18 8.34
CA ALA A 54 -8.51 -1.56 7.06
C ALA A 54 -9.24 -2.26 5.91
N GLY A 55 -9.17 -3.58 5.86
CA GLY A 55 -9.84 -4.40 4.86
C GLY A 55 -11.35 -4.23 4.89
N MET A 56 -11.96 -4.32 6.07
CA MET A 56 -13.39 -4.10 6.22
C MET A 56 -13.81 -2.69 5.81
N PHE A 57 -13.05 -1.67 6.21
CA PHE A 57 -13.31 -0.30 5.76
C PHE A 57 -13.26 -0.18 4.24
N MET A 58 -12.23 -0.75 3.61
CA MET A 58 -12.05 -0.74 2.16
C MET A 58 -13.24 -1.37 1.45
N PHE A 59 -13.68 -2.57 1.84
CA PHE A 59 -14.78 -3.25 1.15
C PHE A 59 -16.14 -2.58 1.37
N LEU A 60 -16.41 -2.10 2.59
CA LEU A 60 -17.66 -1.37 2.84
C LEU A 60 -17.70 -0.06 2.05
N ARG A 61 -16.55 0.59 1.87
CA ARG A 61 -16.41 1.77 1.02
C ARG A 61 -16.63 1.41 -0.46
N LEU A 62 -16.04 0.31 -0.93
CA LEU A 62 -16.23 -0.20 -2.29
C LEU A 62 -17.70 -0.47 -2.60
N PHE A 63 -18.41 -1.20 -1.74
CA PHE A 63 -19.83 -1.53 -1.99
C PHE A 63 -20.76 -0.33 -1.88
N ARG A 64 -20.38 0.69 -1.12
CA ARG A 64 -21.13 1.93 -1.04
C ARG A 64 -20.93 2.81 -2.28
N ASP A 65 -19.70 2.89 -2.78
CA ASP A 65 -19.35 3.73 -3.92
C ASP A 65 -19.66 3.04 -5.27
N CYS A 66 -19.63 1.70 -5.29
CA CYS A 66 -19.90 0.83 -6.44
C CYS A 66 -20.79 -0.37 -6.03
N PRO A 67 -22.11 -0.18 -5.84
CA PRO A 67 -23.03 -1.23 -5.38
C PRO A 67 -23.02 -2.49 -6.26
N GLU A 68 -22.76 -2.36 -7.55
CA GLU A 68 -22.63 -3.47 -8.50
C GLU A 68 -21.48 -4.43 -8.14
N MET A 69 -20.49 -3.96 -7.39
CA MET A 69 -19.42 -4.83 -6.89
C MET A 69 -19.89 -5.78 -5.80
N LYS A 70 -20.90 -5.39 -5.00
CA LYS A 70 -21.51 -6.28 -3.99
C LYS A 70 -22.24 -7.44 -4.66
N GLU A 71 -22.90 -7.19 -5.80
CA GLU A 71 -23.70 -8.19 -6.52
C GLU A 71 -22.88 -9.37 -7.03
N LYS A 72 -21.56 -9.19 -7.17
CA LYS A 72 -20.58 -10.22 -7.55
C LYS A 72 -20.28 -11.22 -6.43
N TYR A 73 -20.76 -10.99 -5.21
CA TYR A 73 -20.55 -11.87 -4.05
C TYR A 73 -21.89 -12.53 -3.65
N PRO A 74 -22.17 -13.77 -4.11
CA PRO A 74 -23.39 -14.49 -3.76
C PRO A 74 -23.63 -14.60 -2.25
N GLU A 75 -22.57 -14.70 -1.46
CA GLU A 75 -22.57 -14.82 0.00
C GLU A 75 -23.09 -13.55 0.70
N LEU A 76 -23.11 -12.41 0.02
CA LEU A 76 -23.57 -11.11 0.56
C LEU A 76 -24.97 -10.73 0.08
N ARG A 77 -25.66 -11.61 -0.67
CA ARG A 77 -27.01 -11.34 -1.18
C ARG A 77 -28.00 -11.17 -0.04
N GLY A 78 -28.81 -10.11 -0.12
CA GLY A 78 -29.82 -9.78 0.88
C GLY A 78 -29.27 -9.09 2.13
N MET A 79 -27.96 -8.82 2.21
CA MET A 79 -27.39 -7.95 3.23
C MET A 79 -27.47 -6.51 2.73
N ASP A 80 -28.41 -5.72 3.26
CA ASP A 80 -28.76 -4.42 2.71
C ASP A 80 -28.27 -3.25 3.56
N ASP A 81 -27.97 -3.49 4.84
CA ASP A 81 -27.33 -2.50 5.70
C ASP A 81 -25.84 -2.79 5.94
N GLN A 82 -25.14 -1.74 6.38
CA GLN A 82 -23.69 -1.79 6.56
C GLN A 82 -23.28 -2.61 7.79
N GLU A 83 -24.16 -2.79 8.77
CA GLU A 83 -23.88 -3.54 10.00
C GLU A 83 -23.92 -5.05 9.73
N GLU A 84 -24.89 -5.51 8.94
CA GLU A 84 -24.95 -6.89 8.44
C GLU A 84 -23.67 -7.26 7.67
N LEU A 85 -23.24 -6.40 6.74
CA LEU A 85 -22.00 -6.60 6.00
C LEU A 85 -20.77 -6.63 6.93
N ARG A 86 -20.73 -5.77 7.95
CA ARG A 86 -19.64 -5.77 8.94
C ARG A 86 -19.55 -7.08 9.71
N ASN A 87 -20.68 -7.71 10.00
CA ASN A 87 -20.77 -8.94 10.76
C ASN A 87 -20.67 -10.20 9.88
N SER A 88 -20.57 -10.06 8.56
CA SER A 88 -20.38 -11.17 7.62
C SER A 88 -18.99 -11.78 7.78
N GLN A 89 -18.92 -13.03 8.26
CA GLN A 89 -17.67 -13.79 8.36
C GLN A 89 -16.98 -13.90 7.00
N PHE A 90 -17.74 -14.15 5.94
CA PHE A 90 -17.20 -14.21 4.58
C PHE A 90 -16.50 -12.91 4.20
N LEU A 91 -17.13 -11.75 4.47
CA LEU A 91 -16.53 -10.46 4.11
C LEU A 91 -15.29 -10.16 4.94
N GLN A 92 -15.31 -10.48 6.24
CA GLN A 92 -14.14 -10.34 7.10
C GLN A 92 -12.95 -11.14 6.57
N GLU A 93 -13.14 -12.44 6.30
CA GLU A 93 -12.08 -13.31 5.78
C GLU A 93 -11.62 -12.90 4.37
N HIS A 94 -12.53 -12.47 3.50
CA HIS A 94 -12.17 -12.00 2.17
C HIS A 94 -11.36 -10.69 2.24
N SER A 95 -11.82 -9.75 3.05
CA SER A 95 -11.15 -8.45 3.21
C SER A 95 -9.74 -8.59 3.80
N GLN A 96 -9.56 -9.49 4.76
CA GLN A 96 -8.26 -9.81 5.33
C GLN A 96 -7.33 -10.40 4.26
N ARG A 97 -7.77 -11.44 3.52
CA ARG A 97 -6.97 -12.06 2.45
C ARG A 97 -6.49 -11.06 1.40
N VAL A 98 -7.33 -10.08 1.03
CA VAL A 98 -6.94 -9.05 0.06
C VAL A 98 -5.85 -8.15 0.64
N LEU A 99 -6.00 -7.68 1.88
CA LEU A 99 -4.99 -6.82 2.50
C LEU A 99 -3.70 -7.58 2.83
N ASP A 100 -3.77 -8.87 3.14
CA ASP A 100 -2.59 -9.74 3.27
C ASP A 100 -1.82 -9.85 1.94
N ALA A 101 -2.53 -9.87 0.81
CA ALA A 101 -1.88 -9.84 -0.50
C ALA A 101 -1.18 -8.50 -0.77
N PHE A 102 -1.73 -7.37 -0.30
CA PHE A 102 -1.05 -6.07 -0.32
C PHE A 102 0.20 -6.08 0.58
N ASP A 103 0.08 -6.60 1.80
CA ASP A 103 1.18 -6.72 2.77
C ASP A 103 2.34 -7.52 2.19
N HIS A 104 2.03 -8.72 1.68
CA HIS A 104 3.01 -9.58 1.03
C HIS A 104 3.63 -8.94 -0.24
N THR A 105 2.85 -8.20 -1.01
CA THR A 105 3.36 -7.45 -2.18
C THR A 105 4.37 -6.38 -1.75
N ILE A 106 4.06 -5.62 -0.70
CA ILE A 106 4.92 -4.55 -0.17
C ILE A 106 6.22 -5.14 0.39
N ASP A 107 6.13 -6.23 1.15
CA ASP A 107 7.28 -6.94 1.71
C ASP A 107 8.18 -7.56 0.63
N SER A 108 7.63 -7.81 -0.56
CA SER A 108 8.34 -8.44 -1.68
C SER A 108 8.89 -7.45 -2.71
N LEU A 109 8.78 -6.13 -2.51
CA LEU A 109 9.18 -5.10 -3.50
C LEU A 109 10.68 -5.06 -3.82
N ASP A 110 11.53 -5.84 -3.15
CA ASP A 110 12.93 -6.03 -3.53
C ASP A 110 13.10 -7.01 -4.71
N ASP A 111 12.11 -7.88 -4.96
CA ASP A 111 12.07 -8.80 -6.10
C ASP A 111 10.87 -8.46 -6.99
N VAL A 112 11.08 -7.50 -7.90
CA VAL A 112 10.01 -7.00 -8.78
C VAL A 112 9.57 -8.04 -9.79
N ASP A 113 10.44 -8.96 -10.22
CA ASP A 113 10.06 -10.08 -11.09
C ASP A 113 9.08 -11.02 -10.40
N TYR A 114 9.31 -11.33 -9.12
CA TYR A 114 8.39 -12.10 -8.29
C TYR A 114 7.06 -11.36 -8.10
N VAL A 115 7.10 -10.08 -7.72
CA VAL A 115 5.90 -9.28 -7.50
C VAL A 115 5.03 -9.20 -8.75
N ILE A 116 5.61 -8.95 -9.92
CA ILE A 116 4.84 -8.89 -11.17
C ILE A 116 4.19 -10.24 -11.49
N GLN A 117 4.91 -11.35 -11.30
CA GLN A 117 4.35 -12.70 -11.50
C GLN A 117 3.20 -13.00 -10.53
N LEU A 118 3.36 -12.63 -9.26
CA LEU A 118 2.31 -12.76 -8.25
C LEU A 118 1.06 -11.98 -8.64
N LEU A 119 1.20 -10.71 -8.99
CA LEU A 119 0.09 -9.83 -9.35
C LEU A 119 -0.64 -10.32 -10.61
N LYS A 120 0.10 -10.79 -11.62
CA LYS A 120 -0.51 -11.42 -12.81
C LYS A 120 -1.29 -12.68 -12.47
N LYS A 121 -0.78 -13.53 -11.56
CA LYS A 121 -1.51 -14.72 -11.10
C LYS A 121 -2.79 -14.35 -10.35
N ILE A 122 -2.76 -13.29 -9.54
CA ILE A 122 -3.96 -12.74 -8.90
C ILE A 122 -4.95 -12.27 -9.98
N GLY A 123 -4.47 -11.61 -11.04
CA GLY A 123 -5.27 -11.23 -12.21
C GLY A 123 -5.97 -12.41 -12.89
N GLN A 124 -5.23 -13.49 -13.17
CA GLN A 124 -5.76 -14.72 -13.75
C GLN A 124 -6.89 -15.30 -12.88
N MET A 125 -6.67 -15.37 -11.56
CA MET A 125 -7.69 -15.83 -10.61
C MET A 125 -8.96 -14.95 -10.65
N HIS A 126 -8.83 -13.63 -10.77
CA HIS A 126 -9.99 -12.75 -10.87
C HIS A 126 -10.70 -12.87 -12.23
N ALA A 127 -9.96 -13.15 -13.31
CA ALA A 127 -10.55 -13.45 -14.61
C ALA A 127 -11.36 -14.76 -14.59
N ASP A 128 -10.85 -15.81 -13.94
CA ASP A 128 -11.56 -17.08 -13.74
C ASP A 128 -12.86 -16.91 -12.93
N LEU A 129 -12.92 -15.87 -12.08
CA LEU A 129 -14.11 -15.46 -11.33
C LEU A 129 -15.03 -14.50 -12.11
N GLU A 130 -14.83 -14.37 -13.43
CA GLU A 130 -15.63 -13.54 -14.34
C GLU A 130 -15.67 -12.04 -13.98
N LEU A 131 -14.67 -11.55 -13.24
CA LEU A 131 -14.48 -10.11 -13.09
C LEU A 131 -13.95 -9.50 -14.40
N LYS A 132 -14.08 -8.19 -14.51
CA LYS A 132 -13.54 -7.40 -15.62
C LYS A 132 -12.36 -6.55 -15.14
N PRO A 133 -11.43 -6.18 -16.03
CA PRO A 133 -10.37 -5.22 -15.71
C PRO A 133 -10.89 -3.93 -15.04
N ASP A 134 -12.00 -3.39 -15.54
CA ASP A 134 -12.65 -2.19 -14.98
C ASP A 134 -13.20 -2.38 -13.56
N ASP A 135 -13.40 -3.62 -13.11
CA ASP A 135 -13.79 -3.91 -11.73
C ASP A 135 -12.61 -3.74 -10.77
N MET A 136 -11.40 -4.05 -11.22
CA MET A 136 -10.19 -3.88 -10.39
C MET A 136 -9.90 -2.41 -10.10
N TRP A 137 -10.10 -1.53 -11.07
CA TRP A 137 -9.90 -0.09 -10.89
C TRP A 137 -10.86 0.55 -9.88
N LYS A 138 -12.03 -0.06 -9.62
CA LYS A 138 -12.96 0.41 -8.57
C LYS A 138 -12.36 0.29 -7.15
N LEU A 139 -11.31 -0.51 -6.98
CA LEU A 139 -10.63 -0.71 -5.69
C LEU A 139 -9.70 0.45 -5.30
N GLU A 140 -9.28 1.28 -6.26
CA GLU A 140 -8.27 2.33 -6.04
C GLU A 140 -8.67 3.30 -4.91
N GLN A 141 -9.82 3.97 -5.07
CA GLN A 141 -10.28 4.97 -4.08
C GLN A 141 -10.63 4.35 -2.72
N PRO A 142 -11.32 3.20 -2.64
CA PRO A 142 -11.52 2.50 -1.38
C PRO A 142 -10.23 2.13 -0.65
N PHE A 143 -9.19 1.68 -1.37
CA PHE A 143 -7.89 1.36 -0.79
C PHE A 143 -7.23 2.62 -0.21
N LEU A 144 -7.15 3.71 -1.00
CA LEU A 144 -6.57 4.97 -0.53
C LEU A 144 -7.31 5.54 0.69
N ALA A 145 -8.64 5.42 0.72
CA ALA A 145 -9.44 5.83 1.85
C ALA A 145 -9.17 4.97 3.11
N ALA A 146 -8.99 3.66 2.96
CA ALA A 146 -8.65 2.77 4.06
C ALA A 146 -7.26 3.06 4.65
N VAL A 147 -6.28 3.35 3.79
CA VAL A 147 -4.95 3.77 4.23
C VAL A 147 -5.00 5.13 4.94
N ALA A 148 -5.77 6.08 4.41
CA ALA A 148 -5.97 7.40 5.03
C ALA A 148 -6.56 7.27 6.44
N GLU A 149 -7.60 6.44 6.60
CA GLU A 149 -8.22 6.13 7.88
C GLU A 149 -7.20 5.54 8.88
N CYS A 150 -6.29 4.66 8.43
CA CYS A 150 -5.28 4.05 9.30
C CYS A 150 -4.10 4.96 9.66
N LEU A 151 -3.78 5.92 8.79
CA LEU A 151 -2.66 6.83 8.99
C LEU A 151 -3.08 8.15 9.64
N GLU A 152 -4.36 8.50 9.59
CA GLU A 152 -4.94 9.70 10.19
C GLU A 152 -4.15 10.95 9.77
N ASP A 153 -3.75 11.80 10.73
CA ASP A 153 -2.97 13.01 10.48
C ASP A 153 -1.62 12.77 9.78
N ARG A 154 -1.12 11.53 9.76
CA ARG A 154 0.11 11.17 9.04
C ARG A 154 -0.12 10.98 7.54
N TYR A 155 -1.37 10.84 7.07
CA TYR A 155 -1.69 10.72 5.65
C TYR A 155 -1.59 12.07 4.92
N THR A 156 -0.35 12.55 4.81
CA THR A 156 0.00 13.81 4.12
C THR A 156 -0.06 13.63 2.59
N PRO A 157 -0.04 14.73 1.79
CA PRO A 157 0.00 14.64 0.32
C PRO A 157 1.14 13.76 -0.21
N LYS A 158 2.27 13.71 0.51
CA LYS A 158 3.38 12.80 0.20
C LYS A 158 2.97 11.33 0.30
N PHE A 159 2.26 10.93 1.36
CA PHE A 159 1.81 9.54 1.50
C PHE A 159 0.68 9.24 0.52
N GLN A 160 -0.21 10.20 0.25
CA GLN A 160 -1.20 10.04 -0.81
C GLN A 160 -0.52 9.73 -2.16
N GLU A 161 0.51 10.49 -2.55
CA GLU A 161 1.26 10.22 -3.78
C GLU A 161 1.90 8.82 -3.80
N ILE A 162 2.54 8.43 -2.69
CA ILE A 162 3.20 7.12 -2.56
C ILE A 162 2.17 5.97 -2.70
N TYR A 163 1.06 6.06 -1.98
CA TYR A 163 0.03 5.02 -2.00
C TYR A 163 -0.73 4.99 -3.32
N SER A 164 -0.97 6.14 -3.96
CA SER A 164 -1.51 6.22 -5.33
C SER A 164 -0.61 5.48 -6.32
N LYS A 165 0.70 5.78 -6.31
CA LYS A 165 1.67 5.06 -7.16
C LYS A 165 1.66 3.55 -6.93
N LEU A 166 1.62 3.13 -5.66
CA LEU A 166 1.56 1.71 -5.31
C LEU A 166 0.30 1.03 -5.85
N ILE A 167 -0.89 1.58 -5.57
CA ILE A 167 -2.15 0.93 -5.95
C ILE A 167 -2.33 0.91 -7.46
N THR A 168 -1.90 1.96 -8.18
CA THR A 168 -1.87 1.97 -9.64
C THR A 168 -1.00 0.85 -10.18
N PHE A 169 0.24 0.70 -9.71
CA PHE A 169 1.13 -0.39 -10.12
C PHE A 169 0.56 -1.77 -9.85
N ILE A 170 -0.06 -1.96 -8.68
CA ILE A 170 -0.72 -3.22 -8.32
C ILE A 170 -1.86 -3.52 -9.29
N ILE A 171 -2.79 -2.59 -9.48
CA ILE A 171 -3.96 -2.79 -10.33
C ILE A 171 -3.55 -3.01 -11.78
N GLU A 172 -2.58 -2.25 -12.31
CA GLU A 172 -2.07 -2.43 -13.67
C GLU A 172 -1.54 -3.84 -13.90
N HIS A 173 -0.73 -4.38 -12.98
CA HIS A 173 -0.19 -5.74 -13.13
C HIS A 173 -1.22 -6.83 -12.86
N VAL A 174 -2.20 -6.59 -12.00
CA VAL A 174 -3.36 -7.47 -11.84
C VAL A 174 -4.17 -7.50 -13.14
N VAL A 175 -4.50 -6.35 -13.72
CA VAL A 175 -5.22 -6.24 -15.01
C VAL A 175 -4.45 -6.91 -16.14
N ASN A 176 -3.13 -6.74 -16.21
CA ASN A 176 -2.30 -7.45 -17.18
C ASN A 176 -2.32 -8.98 -17.02
N GLY A 177 -2.77 -9.50 -15.87
CA GLY A 177 -2.98 -10.92 -15.64
C GLY A 177 -4.30 -11.46 -16.18
N PHE A 178 -5.26 -10.61 -16.53
CA PHE A 178 -6.56 -11.05 -17.05
C PHE A 178 -6.46 -11.68 -18.45
N ASP A 179 -5.45 -11.27 -19.23
CA ASP A 179 -5.14 -11.86 -20.53
C ASP A 179 -3.70 -12.38 -20.51
N PRO A 180 -3.49 -13.69 -20.28
CA PRO A 180 -2.17 -14.29 -20.34
C PRO A 180 -1.72 -14.39 -21.81
N HIS A 181 -1.21 -13.30 -22.36
CA HIS A 181 -0.40 -13.33 -23.59
C HIS A 181 0.97 -13.98 -23.34
#